data_AF-A0A7V9ZP98-F1
#
_entry.id   AF-A0A7V9ZP98-F1
#
_cell.length_a   1.000
_cell.length_b   1.000
_cell.length_c   1.000
_cell.angle_alpha   90.00
_cell.angle_beta   90.00
_cell.angle_gamma   90.00
#
_symmetry.space_group_name_H-M   'P 1'
#
loop_
_entity.id
_entity.type
_entity.pdbx_description
1 polymer ?
#
loop_
_entity_poly.entity_id
_entity_poly.type
_entity_poly.pdbx_seq_one_letter_code
_entity_poly.pdbx_strand_id
1 'polypeptide(L)'
;MKDNKLAADEARRAVQHESVKAEIESDVNAEIAAHAQGATRVEAQREAQIAGEFRSKAVNEVVDTEREVERSRGLARVSQVVDFVFYVIYALLGLRLLLEMLAARRSAGFVQFIATVTDPFYAPFRGIVPSPTAEGGQRLAVPIIIAIIVYLLLHLGIKALLRMIAHRRTEI
;
A
#
# COMPACT_ATOMS: atom_id res chain seq x y z
N MET A 1 41.76 -6.75 -92.24
CA MET A 1 41.26 -7.90 -91.45
C MET A 1 41.47 -7.79 -89.93
N LYS A 2 42.31 -6.88 -89.40
CA LYS A 2 42.54 -6.75 -87.94
C LYS A 2 41.43 -5.95 -87.21
N ASP A 3 40.83 -4.97 -87.87
CA ASP A 3 39.86 -4.07 -87.24
C ASP A 3 38.52 -4.74 -86.91
N ASN A 4 38.07 -5.69 -87.74
CA ASN A 4 36.85 -6.47 -87.49
C ASN A 4 36.98 -7.43 -86.29
N LYS A 5 38.21 -7.82 -85.94
CA LYS A 5 38.49 -8.66 -84.76
C LYS A 5 38.40 -7.85 -83.46
N LEU A 6 38.78 -6.57 -83.50
CA LEU A 6 38.75 -5.69 -82.33
C LEU A 6 37.30 -5.34 -81.96
N ALA A 7 36.48 -4.94 -82.93
CA ALA A 7 35.08 -4.63 -82.72
C ALA A 7 34.28 -5.84 -82.19
N ALA A 8 34.61 -7.05 -82.66
CA ALA A 8 34.00 -8.29 -82.18
C ALA A 8 34.46 -8.71 -80.78
N ASP A 9 35.64 -8.27 -80.32
CA ASP A 9 36.12 -8.49 -78.94
C ASP A 9 35.49 -7.47 -77.98
N GLU A 10 35.35 -6.22 -78.42
CA GLU A 10 34.74 -5.13 -77.66
C GLU A 10 33.24 -5.36 -77.42
N ALA A 11 32.51 -5.84 -78.43
CA ALA A 11 31.11 -6.24 -78.28
C ALA A 11 30.93 -7.39 -77.28
N ARG A 12 31.86 -8.35 -77.22
CA ARG A 12 31.82 -9.44 -76.22
C ARG A 12 32.04 -8.93 -74.81
N ARG A 13 32.94 -7.97 -74.62
CA ARG A 13 33.18 -7.35 -73.32
C ARG A 13 31.97 -6.54 -72.86
N ALA A 14 31.34 -5.77 -73.74
CA ALA A 14 30.15 -5.00 -73.39
C ALA A 14 29.01 -5.90 -72.88
N VAL A 15 28.77 -7.03 -73.57
CA VAL A 15 27.78 -8.04 -73.13
C VAL A 15 28.17 -8.69 -71.81
N GLN A 16 29.46 -8.98 -71.59
CA GLN A 16 29.95 -9.49 -70.31
C GLN A 16 29.75 -8.49 -69.17
N HIS A 17 30.07 -7.20 -69.38
CA HIS A 17 29.86 -6.16 -68.39
C HIS A 17 28.38 -5.96 -68.03
N GLU A 18 27.49 -6.06 -69.01
CA GLU A 18 26.05 -6.01 -68.78
C GLU A 18 25.58 -7.20 -67.94
N SER A 19 26.03 -8.41 -68.26
CA SER A 19 25.68 -9.62 -67.48
C SER A 19 26.19 -9.57 -66.04
N VAL A 20 27.44 -9.10 -65.84
CA VAL A 20 28.05 -8.97 -64.52
C VAL A 20 27.35 -7.89 -63.70
N LYS A 21 26.95 -6.79 -64.33
CA LYS A 21 26.20 -5.74 -63.65
C LYS A 21 24.82 -6.24 -63.20
N ALA A 22 24.12 -6.97 -64.06
CA ALA A 22 22.82 -7.57 -63.74
C ALA A 22 22.93 -8.62 -62.62
N GLU A 23 24.00 -9.40 -62.61
CA GLU A 23 24.30 -10.39 -61.54
C GLU A 23 24.54 -9.69 -60.20
N ILE A 24 25.37 -8.64 -60.17
CA ILE A 24 25.64 -7.88 -58.95
C ILE A 24 24.38 -7.16 -58.44
N GLU A 25 23.58 -6.57 -59.32
CA GLU A 25 22.31 -5.92 -58.93
C GLU A 25 21.33 -6.94 -58.31
N SER A 26 21.27 -8.15 -58.87
CA SER A 26 20.47 -9.25 -58.31
C SER A 26 20.97 -9.69 -56.93
N ASP A 27 22.29 -9.90 -56.79
CA ASP A 27 22.91 -10.32 -55.53
C ASP A 27 22.74 -9.27 -54.43
N VAL A 28 22.98 -8.00 -54.74
CA VAL A 28 22.79 -6.89 -53.80
C VAL A 28 21.33 -6.76 -53.40
N ASN A 29 20.40 -6.89 -54.33
CA ASN A 29 18.97 -6.83 -54.01
C ASN A 29 18.52 -8.03 -53.14
N ALA A 30 19.07 -9.23 -53.40
CA ALA A 30 18.85 -10.40 -52.56
C ALA A 30 19.45 -10.24 -51.16
N GLU A 31 20.64 -9.65 -51.06
CA GLU A 31 21.32 -9.35 -49.79
C GLU A 31 20.56 -8.31 -48.97
N ILE A 32 20.10 -7.22 -49.60
CA ILE A 32 19.27 -6.18 -48.96
C ILE A 32 17.95 -6.79 -48.47
N ALA A 33 17.31 -7.65 -49.27
CA ALA A 33 16.08 -8.34 -48.87
C ALA A 33 16.31 -9.29 -47.68
N ALA A 34 17.44 -10.01 -47.66
CA ALA A 34 17.81 -10.88 -46.54
C ALA A 34 18.12 -10.07 -45.26
N HIS A 35 18.83 -8.95 -45.38
CA HIS A 35 19.13 -8.05 -44.26
C HIS A 35 17.88 -7.37 -43.70
N ALA A 36 16.94 -6.94 -44.55
CA ALA A 36 15.68 -6.33 -44.13
C ALA A 36 14.83 -7.32 -43.32
N GLN A 37 14.72 -8.59 -43.76
CA GLN A 37 13.99 -9.63 -43.04
C GLN A 37 14.62 -9.97 -41.68
N GLY A 38 15.96 -9.95 -41.60
CA GLY A 38 16.69 -10.15 -40.35
C GLY A 38 16.44 -9.02 -39.33
N ALA A 39 16.50 -7.76 -39.78
CA ALA A 39 16.25 -6.59 -38.94
C ALA A 39 14.83 -6.61 -38.33
N THR A 40 13.81 -6.89 -39.14
CA THR A 40 12.41 -6.93 -38.68
C THR A 40 12.18 -8.02 -37.63
N ARG A 41 12.84 -9.19 -37.76
CA ARG A 41 12.72 -10.28 -36.78
C ARG A 41 13.35 -9.93 -35.43
N VAL A 42 14.50 -9.23 -35.45
CA VAL A 42 15.18 -8.79 -34.22
C VAL A 42 14.39 -7.68 -33.53
N GLU A 43 13.81 -6.74 -34.29
CA GLU A 43 12.93 -5.71 -33.77
C GLU A 43 11.67 -6.30 -33.14
N ALA A 44 10.99 -7.25 -33.82
CA ALA A 44 9.81 -7.93 -33.27
C ALA A 44 10.12 -8.70 -31.98
N GLN A 45 11.32 -9.30 -31.87
CA GLN A 45 11.77 -9.94 -30.62
C GLN A 45 12.03 -8.93 -29.51
N ARG A 46 12.60 -7.77 -29.83
CA ARG A 46 12.89 -6.71 -28.87
C ARG A 46 11.61 -6.07 -28.34
N GLU A 47 10.61 -5.84 -29.20
CA GLU A 47 9.28 -5.38 -28.81
C GLU A 47 8.58 -6.38 -27.89
N ALA A 48 8.64 -7.69 -28.21
CA ALA A 48 8.07 -8.73 -27.36
C ALA A 48 8.74 -8.79 -25.97
N GLN A 49 10.06 -8.57 -25.90
CA GLN A 49 10.79 -8.50 -24.63
C GLN A 49 10.38 -7.27 -23.82
N ILE A 50 10.30 -6.10 -24.45
CA ILE A 50 9.88 -4.85 -23.81
C ILE A 50 8.44 -4.97 -23.28
N ALA A 51 7.52 -5.53 -24.08
CA ALA A 51 6.15 -5.79 -23.65
C ALA A 51 6.07 -6.78 -22.46
N GLY A 52 6.93 -7.80 -22.45
CA GLY A 52 7.08 -8.75 -21.34
C GLY A 52 7.58 -8.07 -20.06
N GLU A 53 8.58 -7.19 -20.18
CA GLU A 53 9.12 -6.42 -19.06
C GLU A 53 8.07 -5.46 -18.48
N PHE A 54 7.36 -4.71 -19.32
CA PHE A 54 6.28 -3.82 -18.88
C PHE A 54 5.13 -4.60 -18.21
N ARG A 55 4.75 -5.77 -18.73
CA ARG A 55 3.78 -6.65 -18.08
C ARG A 55 4.28 -7.12 -16.73
N SER A 56 5.53 -7.56 -16.63
CA SER A 56 6.12 -8.02 -15.37
C SER A 56 6.17 -6.90 -14.33
N LYS A 57 6.53 -5.68 -14.75
CA LYS A 57 6.58 -4.48 -13.92
C LYS A 57 5.19 -4.07 -13.44
N ALA A 58 4.19 -4.07 -14.34
CA ALA A 58 2.81 -3.78 -13.98
C ALA A 58 2.22 -4.85 -13.04
N VAL A 59 2.53 -6.13 -13.25
CA VAL A 59 2.11 -7.21 -12.34
C VAL A 59 2.78 -7.05 -10.98
N ASN A 60 4.08 -6.74 -10.93
CA ASN A 60 4.79 -6.55 -9.67
C ASN A 60 4.28 -5.31 -8.90
N GLU A 61 4.00 -4.21 -9.60
CA GLU A 61 3.43 -2.99 -9.04
C GLU A 61 2.00 -3.21 -8.49
N VAL A 62 1.17 -3.99 -9.19
CA VAL A 62 -0.16 -4.39 -8.69
C VAL A 62 -0.02 -5.33 -7.49
N VAL A 63 0.95 -6.26 -7.49
CA VAL A 63 1.20 -7.17 -6.37
C VAL A 63 1.75 -6.43 -5.14
N ASP A 64 2.62 -5.44 -5.31
CA ASP A 64 3.08 -4.59 -4.22
C ASP A 64 1.96 -3.69 -3.70
N THR A 65 1.14 -3.12 -4.60
CA THR A 65 -0.04 -2.34 -4.22
C THR A 65 -1.06 -3.21 -3.46
N GLU A 66 -1.33 -4.44 -3.92
CA GLU A 66 -2.26 -5.35 -3.24
C GLU A 66 -1.69 -5.89 -1.92
N ARG A 67 -0.38 -6.18 -1.83
CA ARG A 67 0.25 -6.62 -0.56
C ARG A 67 0.37 -5.49 0.45
N GLU A 68 0.61 -4.26 0.01
CA GLU A 68 0.61 -3.06 0.84
C GLU A 68 -0.81 -2.74 1.34
N VAL A 69 -1.83 -2.91 0.49
CA VAL A 69 -3.24 -2.68 0.85
C VAL A 69 -3.82 -3.83 1.69
N GLU A 70 -3.47 -5.09 1.48
CA GLU A 70 -3.98 -6.23 2.27
C GLU A 70 -3.30 -6.39 3.63
N ARG A 71 -1.98 -6.21 3.73
CA ARG A 71 -1.29 -6.25 5.04
C ARG A 71 -1.58 -5.01 5.88
N SER A 72 -1.78 -3.86 5.25
CA SER A 72 -2.28 -2.66 5.94
C SER A 72 -3.74 -2.84 6.39
N ARG A 73 -4.59 -3.57 5.65
CA ARG A 73 -5.98 -3.83 6.09
C ARG A 73 -6.07 -4.69 7.35
N GLY A 74 -5.20 -5.68 7.52
CA GLY A 74 -5.18 -6.53 8.73
C GLY A 74 -4.79 -5.75 9.98
N LEU A 75 -3.66 -5.02 9.94
CA LEU A 75 -3.15 -4.25 11.08
C LEU A 75 -3.95 -2.97 11.33
N ALA A 76 -4.41 -2.28 10.28
CA ALA A 76 -5.28 -1.12 10.44
C ALA A 76 -6.63 -1.50 11.04
N ARG A 77 -7.20 -2.67 10.69
CA ARG A 77 -8.45 -3.14 11.29
C ARG A 77 -8.28 -3.45 12.79
N VAL A 78 -7.14 -4.02 13.20
CA VAL A 78 -6.85 -4.22 14.64
C VAL A 78 -6.75 -2.87 15.36
N SER A 79 -6.02 -1.91 14.80
CA SER A 79 -5.96 -0.55 15.38
C SER A 79 -7.34 0.09 15.48
N GLN A 80 -8.17 -0.06 14.45
CA GLN A 80 -9.51 0.50 14.41
C GLN A 80 -10.44 -0.14 15.44
N VAL A 81 -10.35 -1.46 15.64
CA VAL A 81 -11.11 -2.16 16.69
C VAL A 81 -10.67 -1.70 18.07
N VAL A 82 -9.36 -1.60 18.31
CA VAL A 82 -8.81 -1.10 19.58
C VAL A 82 -9.28 0.32 19.84
N ASP A 83 -9.16 1.22 18.86
CA ASP A 83 -9.63 2.59 18.94
C ASP A 83 -11.13 2.66 19.27
N PHE A 84 -11.95 1.86 18.59
CA PHE A 84 -13.38 1.78 18.85
C PHE A 84 -13.68 1.36 20.29
N VAL A 85 -13.00 0.33 20.82
CA VAL A 85 -13.15 -0.10 22.20
C VAL A 85 -12.79 1.03 23.18
N PHE A 86 -11.71 1.77 22.93
CA PHE A 86 -11.36 2.94 23.75
C PHE A 86 -12.43 4.02 23.70
N TYR A 87 -12.97 4.34 22.52
CA TYR A 87 -14.07 5.29 22.40
C TYR A 87 -15.32 4.86 23.17
N VAL A 88 -15.67 3.57 23.15
CA VAL A 88 -16.78 3.04 23.94
C VAL A 88 -16.51 3.18 25.44
N ILE A 89 -15.29 2.87 25.90
CA ILE A 89 -14.90 3.06 27.30
C ILE A 89 -15.01 4.54 27.70
N TYR A 90 -14.53 5.47 26.87
CA TYR A 90 -14.65 6.92 27.13
C TYR A 90 -16.10 7.38 27.19
N ALA A 91 -16.95 6.90 26.28
CA ALA A 91 -18.37 7.23 26.28
C ALA A 91 -19.05 6.74 27.57
N LEU A 92 -18.74 5.52 28.02
CA LEU A 92 -19.29 4.97 29.26
C LEU A 92 -18.81 5.72 30.51
N LEU A 93 -17.51 6.02 30.61
CA LEU A 93 -16.95 6.79 31.73
C LEU A 93 -17.44 8.24 31.72
N GLY A 94 -17.52 8.87 30.55
CA GLY A 94 -18.04 10.23 30.37
C GLY A 94 -19.53 10.32 30.68
N LEU A 95 -20.32 9.34 30.28
CA LEU A 95 -21.74 9.26 30.63
C LEU A 95 -21.93 9.07 32.14
N ARG A 96 -21.10 8.24 32.78
CA ARG A 96 -21.09 8.13 34.24
C ARG A 96 -20.75 9.46 34.91
N LEU A 97 -19.72 10.16 34.43
CA LEU A 97 -19.34 11.48 34.93
C LEU A 97 -20.50 12.47 34.81
N LEU A 98 -21.17 12.48 33.65
CA LEU A 98 -22.30 13.34 33.38
C LEU A 98 -23.46 13.04 34.34
N LEU A 99 -23.80 11.76 34.54
CA LEU A 99 -24.84 11.35 35.48
C LEU A 99 -24.52 11.73 36.93
N GLU A 100 -23.25 11.59 37.36
CA GLU A 100 -22.82 11.99 38.70
C GLU A 100 -22.83 13.54 38.85
N MET A 101 -22.49 14.29 37.79
CA MET A 101 -22.59 15.76 37.76
C MET A 101 -24.04 16.25 37.80
N LEU A 102 -24.96 15.54 37.15
CA LEU A 102 -26.39 15.85 37.17
C LEU A 102 -27.05 15.51 38.53
N ALA A 103 -26.26 15.08 39.53
CA ALA A 103 -26.74 14.58 40.81
C ALA A 103 -27.85 13.52 40.62
N ALA A 104 -27.71 12.68 39.58
CA ALA A 104 -28.71 11.70 39.23
C ALA A 104 -28.96 10.77 40.41
N ARG A 105 -30.24 10.53 40.72
CA ARG A 105 -30.62 9.61 41.80
C ARG A 105 -30.03 8.24 41.51
N ARG A 106 -29.19 7.73 42.42
CA ARG A 106 -28.60 6.38 42.36
C ARG A 106 -29.64 5.26 42.27
N SER A 107 -30.90 5.55 42.62
CA SER A 107 -32.03 4.62 42.48
C SER A 107 -32.54 4.46 41.05
N ALA A 108 -32.06 5.25 40.09
CA ALA A 108 -32.40 5.08 38.69
C ALA A 108 -31.68 3.85 38.12
N GLY A 109 -32.43 2.88 37.58
CA GLY A 109 -31.87 1.64 37.02
C GLY A 109 -30.82 1.88 35.93
N PHE A 110 -30.94 2.98 35.17
CA PHE A 110 -29.94 3.38 34.18
C PHE A 110 -28.59 3.77 34.81
N VAL A 111 -28.61 4.51 35.92
CA VAL A 111 -27.38 4.89 36.67
C VAL A 111 -26.71 3.63 37.23
N GLN A 112 -27.50 2.70 37.76
CA GLN A 112 -27.00 1.44 38.29
C GLN A 112 -26.39 0.55 37.20
N PHE A 113 -27.03 0.45 36.04
CA PHE A 113 -26.49 -0.26 34.87
C PHE A 113 -25.13 0.30 34.45
N ILE A 114 -25.02 1.62 34.24
CA ILE A 114 -23.75 2.26 33.87
C ILE A 114 -22.70 2.07 34.96
N ALA A 115 -23.08 2.20 36.23
CA ALA A 115 -22.17 1.97 37.35
C ALA A 115 -21.64 0.53 37.36
N THR A 116 -22.48 -0.48 37.12
CA THR A 116 -22.07 -1.89 37.05
C THR A 116 -21.13 -2.18 35.88
N VAL A 117 -21.43 -1.66 34.68
CA VAL A 117 -20.60 -1.88 33.49
C VAL A 117 -19.24 -1.18 33.61
N THR A 118 -19.21 0.01 34.22
CA THR A 118 -17.97 0.76 34.43
C THR A 118 -17.23 0.39 35.71
N ASP A 119 -17.82 -0.45 36.57
CA ASP A 119 -17.25 -0.85 37.86
C ASP A 119 -15.86 -1.50 37.74
N PRO A 120 -15.60 -2.45 36.82
CA PRO A 120 -14.29 -3.11 36.69
C PRO A 120 -13.19 -2.14 36.26
N PHE A 121 -13.53 -1.21 35.35
CA PHE A 121 -12.61 -0.19 34.84
C PHE A 121 -12.33 0.88 35.89
N TYR A 122 -13.29 1.16 36.78
CA TYR A 122 -13.17 2.15 37.84
C TYR A 122 -12.60 1.59 39.15
N ALA A 123 -12.80 0.30 39.44
CA ALA A 123 -12.38 -0.38 40.66
C ALA A 123 -10.92 -0.12 41.06
N PRO A 124 -9.90 -0.19 40.17
CA PRO A 124 -8.52 0.05 40.57
C PRO A 124 -8.25 1.51 40.99
N PHE A 125 -9.05 2.47 40.50
CA PHE A 125 -8.93 3.88 40.87
C PHE A 125 -9.74 4.23 42.13
N ARG A 126 -10.59 3.30 42.59
CA ARG A 126 -11.42 3.43 43.80
C ARG A 126 -10.54 3.25 45.04
N GLY A 127 -9.90 4.33 45.49
CA GLY A 127 -9.11 4.37 46.73
C GLY A 127 -7.66 4.84 46.58
N ILE A 128 -7.16 5.05 45.36
CA ILE A 128 -5.81 5.62 45.13
C ILE A 128 -5.77 7.11 45.51
N VAL A 129 -6.89 7.82 45.36
CA VAL A 129 -7.03 9.21 45.81
C VAL A 129 -7.95 9.24 47.01
N PRO A 130 -7.55 9.87 48.14
CA PRO A 130 -8.45 10.07 49.27
C PRO A 130 -9.66 10.82 48.75
N SER A 131 -10.78 10.11 48.60
CA SER A 131 -12.07 10.70 48.31
C SER A 131 -12.68 10.98 49.67
N PRO A 132 -12.60 12.21 50.22
CA PRO A 132 -13.37 12.52 51.41
C PRO A 132 -14.83 12.26 51.03
N THR A 133 -15.42 11.26 51.67
CA THR A 133 -16.85 11.05 51.65
C THR A 133 -17.44 12.27 52.35
N ALA A 134 -17.73 13.32 51.59
CA ALA A 134 -18.48 14.44 52.14
C ALA A 134 -19.81 13.88 52.64
N GLU A 135 -20.18 14.24 53.87
CA GLU A 135 -21.33 13.74 54.65
C GLU A 135 -22.72 14.03 54.02
N GLY A 136 -22.81 14.22 52.70
CA GLY A 136 -24.03 14.51 51.94
C GLY A 136 -24.26 13.64 50.72
N GLY A 137 -23.56 12.50 50.57
CA GLY A 137 -23.82 11.54 49.49
C GLY A 137 -23.26 11.90 48.11
N GLN A 138 -22.63 13.08 47.96
CA GLN A 138 -21.93 13.47 46.73
C GLN A 138 -20.50 12.93 46.77
N ARG A 139 -20.21 11.86 46.02
CA ARG A 139 -18.81 11.46 45.79
C ARG A 139 -18.20 12.47 44.82
N LEU A 140 -17.18 13.20 45.26
CA LEU A 140 -16.44 14.12 44.40
C LEU A 140 -16.02 13.40 43.12
N ALA A 141 -16.29 14.01 41.96
CA ALA A 141 -16.03 13.44 40.63
C ALA A 141 -14.54 13.27 40.28
N VAL A 142 -13.63 13.60 41.21
CA VAL A 142 -12.17 13.55 41.07
C VAL A 142 -11.68 12.17 40.60
N PRO A 143 -12.13 11.02 41.15
CA PRO A 143 -11.67 9.72 40.69
C PRO A 143 -12.11 9.37 39.26
N ILE A 144 -13.26 9.89 38.80
CA ILE A 144 -13.75 9.65 37.44
C ILE A 144 -12.92 10.46 36.43
N ILE A 145 -12.55 11.70 36.77
CA ILE A 145 -11.66 12.53 35.96
C ILE A 145 -10.29 11.85 35.80
N ILE A 146 -9.75 11.30 36.89
CA ILE A 146 -8.47 10.57 36.85
C ILE A 146 -8.60 9.31 35.99
N ALA A 147 -9.71 8.56 36.10
CA ALA A 147 -9.94 7.41 35.23
C ALA A 147 -9.91 7.81 33.75
N ILE A 148 -10.57 8.92 33.36
CA ILE A 148 -10.54 9.42 31.98
C ILE A 148 -9.10 9.75 31.54
N ILE A 149 -8.33 10.44 32.38
CA ILE A 149 -6.93 10.80 32.08
C ILE A 149 -6.06 9.55 31.90
N VAL A 150 -6.20 8.55 32.77
CA VAL A 150 -5.40 7.32 32.68
C VAL A 150 -5.76 6.53 31.43
N TYR A 151 -7.04 6.39 31.09
CA TYR A 151 -7.45 5.73 29.85
C TYR A 151 -6.96 6.50 28.62
N LEU A 152 -6.92 7.84 28.66
CA LEU A 152 -6.34 8.66 27.60
C LEU A 152 -4.86 8.32 27.41
N LEU A 153 -4.07 8.31 28.48
CA LEU A 153 -2.66 7.93 28.43
C LEU A 153 -2.46 6.50 27.91
N LEU A 154 -3.30 5.55 28.36
CA LEU A 154 -3.26 4.16 27.92
C LEU A 154 -3.53 4.06 26.41
N HIS A 155 -4.51 4.80 25.89
CA HIS A 155 -4.86 4.83 24.47
C HIS A 155 -3.74 5.43 23.62
N LEU A 156 -3.09 6.49 24.10
CA LEU A 156 -1.91 7.05 23.44
C LEU A 156 -0.76 6.04 23.42
N GLY A 157 -0.48 5.37 24.54
CA GLY A 157 0.57 4.35 24.65
C GLY A 157 0.32 3.17 23.69
N ILE A 158 -0.92 2.68 23.61
CA ILE A 158 -1.29 1.60 22.70
C ILE A 158 -1.22 2.06 21.24
N LYS A 159 -1.69 3.28 20.92
CA LYS A 159 -1.53 3.84 19.57
C LYS A 159 -0.06 4.00 19.17
N ALA A 160 0.80 4.44 20.09
CA ALA A 160 2.23 4.55 19.86
C ALA A 160 2.88 3.17 19.65
N LEU A 161 2.49 2.17 20.45
CA LEU A 161 2.98 0.79 20.32
C LEU A 161 2.53 0.17 18.99
N LEU A 162 1.25 0.30 18.62
CA LEU A 162 0.72 -0.16 17.34
C LEU A 162 1.44 0.51 16.17
N ARG A 163 1.67 1.82 16.25
CA ARG A 163 2.44 2.58 15.24
C ARG A 163 3.89 2.08 15.14
N MET A 164 4.56 1.86 16.27
CA MET A 164 5.93 1.36 16.32
C MET A 164 6.05 -0.03 15.68
N ILE A 165 5.13 -0.94 15.99
CA ILE A 165 5.11 -2.30 15.42
C ILE A 165 4.83 -2.24 13.91
N ALA A 166 3.97 -1.33 13.45
CA ALA A 166 3.68 -1.13 12.03
C ALA A 166 4.89 -0.57 11.25
N HIS A 167 5.59 0.43 11.80
CA HIS A 167 6.76 1.04 11.14
C HIS A 167 8.00 0.14 11.12
N ARG A 168 8.19 -0.75 12.11
CA ARG A 168 9.39 -1.60 12.17
C ARG A 168 9.46 -2.65 11.05
N ARG A 169 8.43 -2.78 10.21
CA ARG A 169 8.39 -3.75 9.09
C ARG A 169 8.61 -3.12 7.71
N THR A 170 8.80 -1.81 7.61
CA THR A 170 9.03 -1.12 6.32
C THR A 170 10.51 -0.87 6.02
N GLU A 171 11.43 -1.38 6.84
CA GLU A 171 12.86 -1.47 6.49
C GLU A 171 13.16 -2.92 6.04
N ILE A 172 12.94 -3.19 4.74
CA ILE A 172 13.54 -4.34 4.04
C ILE A 172 13.93 -3.88 2.63
#